data_AF-A0ABD5ZUL5-F1
#
_entry.id   AF-A0ABD5ZUL5-F1
#
_cell.length_a   1.000
_cell.length_b   1.000
_cell.length_c   1.000
_cell.angle_alpha   90.00
_cell.angle_beta   90.00
_cell.angle_gamma   90.00
#
_symmetry.space_group_name_H-M   'P 1'
#
loop_
_entity.id
_entity.type
_entity.pdbx_description
1 polymer ?
#
loop_
_entity_poly.entity_id
_entity_poly.type
_entity_poly.pdbx_seq_one_letter_code
_entity_poly.pdbx_strand_id
1 'polypeptide(L)' 'MTGSNPARPHDCYRCGATIEPGHVYGALDLLDADGDLRVLLCRSCAAALRDFLD' A
#
# COMPACT_ATOMS: atom_id res chain seq x y z
N MET A 1 13.58 -12.53 5.45
CA MET A 1 12.63 -11.44 5.73
C MET A 1 11.36 -11.71 4.95
N THR A 2 10.41 -12.46 5.52
CA THR A 2 9.11 -12.70 4.90
C THR A 2 8.18 -11.58 5.33
N GLY A 3 8.10 -10.52 4.52
CA GLY A 3 7.04 -9.52 4.65
C GLY A 3 5.71 -10.27 4.61
N SER A 4 4.90 -10.12 5.65
CA SER A 4 3.61 -10.82 5.74
C SER A 4 2.70 -10.23 4.68
N ASN A 5 2.55 -10.93 3.55
CA ASN A 5 1.50 -10.60 2.60
C ASN A 5 0.16 -10.72 3.34
N PRO A 6 -0.72 -9.71 3.26
CA PRO A 6 -2.05 -9.81 3.81
C PRO A 6 -2.76 -11.03 3.21
N ALA A 7 -3.31 -11.87 4.09
CA ALA A 7 -3.97 -13.11 3.70
C ALA A 7 -5.41 -12.91 3.18
N ARG A 8 -5.88 -11.66 3.09
CA ARG A 8 -7.24 -11.29 2.67
C ARG A 8 -7.20 -10.16 1.63
N PRO A 9 -8.23 -10.02 0.78
CA PRO A 9 -8.35 -8.85 -0.09
C PRO A 9 -8.45 -7.57 0.74
N HIS A 10 -7.85 -6.50 0.23
CA HIS A 10 -7.90 -5.16 0.85
C HIS A 10 -8.08 -4.09 -0.20
N ASP A 11 -8.80 -3.02 0.12
CA ASP A 11 -8.95 -1.92 -0.83
C ASP A 11 -7.77 -0.96 -0.77
N CYS A 12 -7.33 -0.50 -1.93
CA CYS A 12 -6.34 0.57 -2.05
C CYS A 12 -6.88 1.83 -1.38
N TYR A 13 -6.13 2.40 -0.43
CA TYR A 13 -6.56 3.59 0.30
C TYR A 13 -6.84 4.79 -0.61
N ARG A 14 -6.10 4.92 -1.73
CA ARG A 14 -6.21 6.08 -2.63
C ARG A 14 -7.34 5.98 -3.65
N CYS A 15 -7.52 4.81 -4.27
CA CYS A 15 -8.44 4.65 -5.41
C CYS A 15 -9.58 3.66 -5.16
N GLY A 16 -9.60 2.97 -4.01
CA GLY A 16 -10.61 1.97 -3.67
C GLY A 16 -10.51 0.66 -4.47
N ALA A 17 -9.53 0.51 -5.37
CA ALA A 17 -9.36 -0.73 -6.11
C ALA A 17 -8.97 -1.89 -5.16
N THR A 18 -9.66 -3.02 -5.29
CA THR A 18 -9.36 -4.22 -4.51
C THR A 18 -7.99 -4.78 -4.89
N ILE A 19 -7.18 -5.02 -3.86
CA ILE A 19 -5.86 -5.64 -3.90
C ILE A 19 -6.06 -7.09 -3.45
N GLU A 20 -5.96 -8.01 -4.40
CA GLU A 20 -6.07 -9.44 -4.13
C GLU A 20 -4.79 -10.00 -3.48
N PRO A 21 -4.88 -10.97 -2.55
CA PRO A 21 -3.72 -11.62 -1.95
C PRO A 21 -2.77 -12.21 -3.01
N GLY A 22 -1.46 -12.01 -2.83
CA GLY A 22 -0.44 -12.50 -3.76
C GLY A 22 -0.19 -11.59 -4.97
N HIS A 23 -0.97 -10.53 -5.18
CA HIS A 23 -0.60 -9.46 -6.12
C HIS A 23 0.51 -8.58 -5.53
N VAL A 24 1.40 -8.09 -6.39
CA VAL A 24 2.44 -7.12 -5.98
C VAL A 24 1.76 -5.80 -5.62
N TYR A 25 1.75 -5.43 -4.34
CA TYR A 25 1.25 -4.16 -3.83
C TYR A 25 2.41 -3.32 -3.26
N GLY A 26 2.21 -2.00 -3.19
CA GLY A 26 3.10 -1.13 -2.43
C GLY A 26 2.59 -1.05 -1.00
N ALA A 27 3.30 -1.67 -0.06
CA ALA A 27 3.16 -1.30 1.34
C ALA A 27 3.82 0.08 1.46
N LEU A 28 3.02 1.12 1.72
CA LEU A 28 3.59 2.40 2.09
C LEU A 28 3.53 2.53 3.59
N ASP A 29 4.71 2.52 4.19
CA ASP A 29 4.92 2.92 5.55
C ASP A 29 4.81 4.47 5.64
N LEU A 30 3.59 5.01 5.67
CA LEU A 30 3.35 6.41 6.05
C LEU A 30 3.09 6.44 7.55
N LEU A 31 4.08 6.90 8.32
CA LEU A 31 3.90 7.30 9.70
C LEU A 31 3.21 8.67 9.69
N ASP A 32 2.00 8.76 10.24
CA ASP A 32 1.43 10.06 10.58
C ASP A 32 2.21 10.70 11.75
N ALA A 33 1.81 11.92 12.16
CA ALA A 33 2.46 12.64 13.26
C ALA A 33 2.41 11.88 14.61
N ASP A 34 1.52 10.89 14.72
CA ASP A 34 1.34 10.03 15.89
C ASP A 34 2.08 8.69 15.74
N GLY A 35 2.75 8.46 14.60
CA GLY A 35 3.54 7.26 14.33
C GLY A 35 2.69 6.03 13.96
N ASP A 36 1.43 6.22 13.61
CA ASP A 36 0.53 5.15 13.19
C ASP A 36 0.66 4.90 11.69
N LEU A 37 0.74 3.62 11.31
CA LEU A 37 1.07 3.19 9.95
C LEU A 37 -0.01 2.31 9.34
N ARG A 38 -0.85 2.85 8.43
CA ARG A 38 -2.10 2.12 8.07
C ARG A 38 -2.60 2.22 6.64
N VAL A 39 -1.76 2.49 5.64
CA VAL A 39 -2.26 2.57 4.24
C VAL A 39 -1.61 1.60 3.28
N LEU A 40 -2.44 0.77 2.66
CA LEU A 40 -2.04 -0.09 1.54
C LEU A 40 -2.41 0.60 0.22
N LEU A 41 -1.45 0.69 -0.70
CA LEU A 41 -1.65 1.24 -2.03
C LEU A 41 -1.49 0.14 -3.09
N CYS A 42 -2.37 0.17 -4.08
CA CYS A 42 -2.19 -0.66 -5.27
C CYS A 42 -0.93 -0.22 -6.04
N ARG A 43 -0.41 -1.11 -6.90
CA ARG A 43 0.84 -0.90 -7.63
C ARG A 43 0.89 0.44 -8.40
N SER A 44 -0.19 0.83 -9.06
CA SER A 44 -0.25 2.08 -9.84
C SER A 44 -0.22 3.31 -8.93
N CYS A 45 -0.97 3.30 -7.82
CA CYS A 45 -0.96 4.39 -6.84
C CYS A 45 0.40 4.52 -6.14
N ALA A 46 1.06 3.39 -5.84
CA ALA A 46 2.40 3.40 -5.27
C ALA A 46 3.45 3.96 -6.24
N ALA A 47 3.38 3.59 -7.53
CA ALA A 47 4.26 4.15 -8.57
C ALA A 47 4.05 5.65 -8.75
N ALA A 48 2.80 6.12 -8.88
CA ALA A 48 2.50 7.54 -9.01
C ALA A 48 2.92 8.38 -7.80
N LEU A 49 2.93 7.79 -6.60
CA LEU A 49 3.44 8.47 -5.41
C LEU A 49 4.96 8.55 -5.42
N ARG A 50 5.65 7.48 -5.82
CA ARG A 50 7.11 7.50 -5.98
C ARG A 50 7.55 8.57 -6.98
N ASP A 51 6.90 8.63 -8.14
CA ASP A 51 7.18 9.63 -9.19
C ASP A 51 6.95 11.07 -8.72
N PHE A 52 6.09 11.29 -7.72
CA PHE A 52 5.85 12.61 -7.14
C PHE A 52 6.90 13.01 -6.09
N LEU A 53 7.50 12.04 -5.40
CA LEU A 53 8.49 12.28 -4.34
C LEU A 53 9.92 12.41 -4.87
N ASP A 54 10.20 11.83 -6.04
CA ASP A 54 11.45 12.01 -6.80
C ASP A 54 11.54 13.43 -7.41
#